data_AF-A0A4S4ERA8-F1
#
_entry.id   AF-A0A4S4ERA8-F1
#
_cell.length_a   1.000
_cell.length_b   1.000
_cell.length_c   1.000
_cell.angle_alpha   90.00
_cell.angle_beta   90.00
_cell.angle_gamma   90.00
#
_symmetry.space_group_name_H-M   'P 1'
#
loop_
_entity.id
_entity.type
_entity.pdbx_description
1 polymer ?
#
loop_
_entity_poly.entity_id
_entity_poly.type
_entity_poly.pdbx_seq_one_letter_code
_entity_poly.pdbx_strand_id
1 'polypeptide(L)'
;MHWTEGKRPRVLEVREKGPRQRRSRTDETRDWVYGKEEGAKPIASRHVVIASHRVAFTTIIAIAIASLSLSFDLRLTLYENPRSRINKRGETVDEKIKKLDAELARYEEQIKKTRPGPAQEAVKARAMRVLKQKRTYEGQRDMLYNQTFNLDQVEFASEGIKDAKQTMFMDSVPLAIWETCTSA
;
A
#
# COMPACT_ATOMS: atom_id res chain seq x y z
N MET A 1 -1.26 4.66 -95.27
CA MET A 1 -2.10 3.50 -94.89
C MET A 1 -2.28 3.59 -93.38
N HIS A 2 -3.21 4.40 -92.86
CA HIS A 2 -4.63 4.06 -92.61
C HIS A 2 -4.81 2.64 -92.07
N TRP A 3 -5.20 2.51 -90.80
CA TRP A 3 -6.48 1.93 -90.39
C TRP A 3 -6.69 2.15 -88.88
N THR A 4 -7.83 2.75 -88.55
CA THR A 4 -8.38 2.94 -87.20
C THR A 4 -9.48 1.90 -86.97
N GLU A 5 -9.43 1.17 -85.87
CA GLU A 5 -10.56 0.36 -85.37
C GLU A 5 -10.54 0.49 -83.84
N GLY A 6 -11.58 0.90 -83.13
CA GLY A 6 -13.01 0.81 -83.38
C GLY A 6 -13.63 0.24 -82.09
N LYS A 7 -14.03 1.12 -81.15
CA LYS A 7 -14.66 0.72 -79.88
C LYS A 7 -15.97 -0.01 -80.18
N ARG A 8 -16.07 -1.30 -79.82
CA ARG A 8 -17.34 -2.05 -79.94
C ARG A 8 -18.34 -1.58 -78.85
N PRO A 9 -19.63 -1.38 -79.20
CA PRO A 9 -20.63 -0.88 -78.27
C PRO A 9 -21.12 -1.96 -77.29
N ARG A 10 -21.56 -1.52 -76.10
CA ARG A 10 -22.19 -2.35 -75.07
C ARG A 10 -23.55 -2.84 -75.56
N VAL A 11 -23.71 -4.16 -75.69
CA VAL A 11 -25.02 -4.79 -75.86
C VAL A 11 -25.71 -4.79 -74.49
N LEU A 12 -26.81 -4.04 -74.37
CA LEU A 12 -27.72 -4.11 -73.22
C LEU A 12 -28.60 -5.34 -73.40
N GLU A 13 -28.24 -6.45 -72.76
CA GLU A 13 -29.07 -7.64 -72.73
C GLU A 13 -30.22 -7.43 -71.72
N VAL A 14 -31.42 -7.19 -72.24
CA VAL A 14 -32.67 -7.17 -71.49
C VAL A 14 -33.00 -8.61 -71.13
N ARG A 15 -32.73 -9.03 -69.89
CA ARG A 15 -33.10 -10.36 -69.41
C ARG A 15 -34.53 -10.35 -68.86
N GLU A 16 -35.45 -10.89 -69.63
CA GLU A 16 -36.86 -11.11 -69.28
C GLU A 16 -36.98 -11.92 -67.98
N LYS A 17 -37.84 -11.48 -67.06
CA LYS A 17 -38.22 -12.26 -65.87
C LYS A 17 -39.28 -13.29 -66.28
N GLY A 18 -38.84 -14.53 -66.48
CA GLY A 18 -39.72 -15.70 -66.60
C GLY A 18 -40.58 -15.95 -65.35
N PRO A 19 -41.64 -16.77 -65.45
CA PRO A 19 -42.72 -16.84 -64.48
C PRO A 19 -42.25 -17.35 -63.10
N ARG A 20 -42.78 -16.71 -62.05
CA ARG A 20 -42.51 -17.04 -60.65
C ARG A 20 -43.16 -18.39 -60.31
N GLN A 21 -42.42 -19.49 -60.44
CA GLN A 21 -42.86 -20.79 -59.95
C GLN A 21 -42.97 -20.80 -58.43
N ARG A 22 -44.19 -21.00 -57.92
CA ARG A 22 -44.47 -21.21 -56.50
C ARG A 22 -43.93 -22.60 -56.11
N ARG A 23 -42.76 -22.66 -55.50
CA ARG A 23 -42.31 -23.91 -54.87
C ARG A 23 -43.27 -24.26 -53.73
N SER A 24 -43.83 -25.45 -53.78
CA SER A 24 -44.66 -26.04 -52.74
C SER A 24 -43.83 -26.31 -51.49
N ARG A 25 -44.45 -26.09 -50.32
CA ARG A 25 -43.86 -26.10 -48.97
C ARG A 25 -43.10 -27.37 -48.57
N THR A 26 -43.11 -28.42 -49.38
CA THR A 26 -42.51 -29.73 -49.08
C THR A 26 -41.10 -29.89 -49.62
N ASP A 27 -40.60 -28.99 -50.47
CA ASP A 27 -39.21 -29.05 -50.97
C ASP A 27 -38.20 -28.33 -50.06
N GLU A 28 -38.67 -27.50 -49.12
CA GLU A 28 -37.80 -26.75 -48.20
C GLU A 28 -37.19 -27.64 -47.10
N THR A 29 -37.76 -28.81 -46.87
CA THR A 29 -37.30 -29.78 -45.87
C THR A 29 -36.25 -30.77 -46.36
N ARG A 30 -35.89 -30.77 -47.65
CA ARG A 30 -34.85 -31.66 -48.19
C ARG A 30 -33.44 -31.05 -48.21
N ASP A 31 -33.31 -29.73 -48.12
CA ASP A 31 -32.00 -29.05 -48.11
C ASP A 31 -31.25 -29.19 -46.78
N TRP A 32 -31.91 -29.58 -45.69
CA TRP A 32 -31.25 -29.77 -44.40
C TRP A 32 -30.44 -31.06 -44.27
N VAL A 33 -30.59 -32.02 -45.19
CA VAL A 33 -29.98 -33.35 -45.05
C VAL A 33 -28.61 -33.46 -45.73
N TYR A 34 -28.24 -32.55 -46.63
CA TYR A 34 -26.88 -32.47 -47.18
C TYR A 34 -26.45 -31.01 -47.36
N GLY A 35 -26.31 -30.30 -46.24
CA GLY A 35 -25.68 -28.98 -46.16
C GLY A 35 -24.16 -29.09 -46.22
N LYS A 36 -23.64 -29.03 -47.45
CA LYS A 36 -22.23 -28.89 -47.83
C LYS A 36 -21.59 -27.71 -47.07
N GLU A 37 -20.47 -27.98 -46.39
CA GLU A 37 -19.68 -26.97 -45.69
C GLU A 37 -19.19 -25.87 -46.65
N GLU A 38 -19.74 -24.66 -46.54
CA GLU A 38 -19.16 -23.47 -47.15
C GLU A 38 -19.04 -22.35 -46.10
N GLY A 39 -17.91 -22.37 -45.39
CA GLY A 39 -17.11 -21.19 -45.06
C GLY A 39 -17.78 -20.00 -44.36
N ALA A 40 -18.15 -20.14 -43.09
CA ALA A 40 -18.30 -19.00 -42.17
C ALA A 40 -17.13 -18.99 -41.17
N LYS A 41 -16.17 -18.07 -41.36
CA LYS A 41 -15.10 -17.82 -40.36
C LYS A 41 -15.68 -17.03 -39.17
N PRO A 42 -15.53 -17.47 -37.91
CA PRO A 42 -16.11 -16.77 -36.78
C PRO A 42 -15.32 -15.50 -36.42
N ILE A 43 -15.91 -14.32 -36.62
CA ILE A 43 -15.37 -13.04 -36.14
C ILE A 43 -15.57 -12.89 -34.61
N ALA A 44 -16.36 -13.77 -33.98
CA ALA A 44 -16.72 -13.70 -32.56
C ALA A 44 -15.63 -14.18 -31.57
N SER A 45 -14.51 -14.74 -32.02
CA SER A 45 -13.52 -15.34 -31.11
C SER A 45 -12.37 -14.42 -30.69
N ARG A 46 -12.08 -13.36 -31.45
CA ARG A 46 -10.94 -12.46 -31.12
C ARG A 46 -11.28 -11.42 -30.05
N HIS A 47 -12.46 -10.82 -30.11
CA HIS A 47 -12.86 -9.78 -29.14
C HIS A 47 -13.10 -10.35 -27.73
N VAL A 48 -13.62 -11.57 -27.63
CA VAL A 48 -13.86 -12.24 -26.34
C VAL A 48 -12.53 -12.61 -25.67
N VAL A 49 -11.54 -13.11 -26.41
CA VAL A 49 -10.21 -13.44 -25.87
C VAL A 49 -9.44 -12.20 -25.45
N ILE A 50 -9.51 -11.10 -26.21
CA ILE A 50 -8.90 -9.82 -25.84
C ILE A 50 -9.57 -9.25 -24.58
N ALA A 51 -10.90 -9.33 -24.47
CA ALA A 51 -11.62 -8.93 -23.27
C ALA A 51 -11.22 -9.79 -22.05
N SER A 52 -11.15 -11.11 -22.20
CA SER A 52 -10.71 -12.04 -21.15
C SER A 52 -9.27 -11.79 -20.70
N HIS A 53 -8.36 -11.50 -21.63
CA HIS A 53 -6.98 -11.17 -21.32
C HIS A 53 -6.87 -9.81 -20.62
N ARG A 54 -7.65 -8.81 -21.04
CA ARG A 54 -7.70 -7.49 -20.37
C ARG A 54 -8.25 -7.60 -18.95
N VAL A 55 -9.30 -8.41 -18.74
CA VAL A 55 -9.85 -8.68 -17.40
C VAL A 55 -8.81 -9.40 -16.54
N ALA A 56 -8.18 -10.46 -17.04
CA ALA A 56 -7.13 -11.19 -16.33
C ALA A 56 -5.93 -10.29 -15.96
N PHE A 57 -5.52 -9.40 -16.88
CA PHE A 57 -4.42 -8.47 -16.65
C PHE A 57 -4.77 -7.41 -15.60
N THR A 58 -5.99 -6.85 -15.63
CA THR A 58 -6.46 -5.91 -14.61
C THR A 58 -6.58 -6.56 -13.23
N THR A 59 -7.00 -7.82 -13.14
CA THR A 59 -7.07 -8.54 -11.87
C THR A 59 -5.69 -8.85 -11.31
N ILE A 60 -4.72 -9.24 -12.15
CA ILE A 60 -3.34 -9.49 -11.71
C ILE A 60 -2.69 -8.19 -11.22
N ILE A 61 -2.88 -7.07 -11.94
CA ILE A 61 -2.39 -5.77 -11.51
C ILE A 61 -3.04 -5.33 -10.20
N ALA A 62 -4.36 -5.48 -10.06
CA ALA A 62 -5.06 -5.13 -8.82
C ALA A 62 -4.58 -5.97 -7.62
N ILE A 63 -4.35 -7.27 -7.81
CA ILE A 63 -3.81 -8.16 -6.78
C ILE A 63 -2.37 -7.76 -6.43
N ALA A 64 -1.54 -7.45 -7.41
CA ALA A 64 -0.15 -7.02 -7.19
C ALA A 64 -0.11 -5.69 -6.43
N ILE A 65 -0.92 -4.70 -6.85
CA ILE A 65 -1.03 -3.41 -6.17
C ILE A 65 -1.51 -3.62 -4.73
N ALA A 66 -2.56 -4.41 -4.50
CA ALA A 66 -3.07 -4.69 -3.15
C ALA A 66 -2.02 -5.40 -2.27
N SER A 67 -1.23 -6.31 -2.85
CA SER A 67 -0.15 -7.02 -2.14
C SER A 67 1.02 -6.09 -1.78
N LEU A 68 1.37 -5.18 -2.67
CA LEU A 68 2.37 -4.12 -2.44
C LEU A 68 1.88 -3.10 -1.40
N SER A 69 0.61 -2.69 -1.45
CA SER A 69 0.00 -1.81 -0.44
C SER A 69 -0.01 -2.45 0.94
N LEU A 70 -0.44 -3.72 1.06
CA LEU A 70 -0.46 -4.43 2.34
C LEU A 70 0.96 -4.61 2.91
N SER A 71 1.95 -4.89 2.05
CA SER A 71 3.35 -4.99 2.45
C SER A 71 3.94 -3.64 2.87
N PHE A 72 3.52 -2.55 2.22
CA PHE A 72 3.93 -1.19 2.56
C PHE A 72 3.30 -0.73 3.88
N ASP A 73 2.02 -1.00 4.11
CA ASP A 73 1.32 -0.71 5.36
C ASP A 73 1.88 -1.53 6.53
N LEU A 74 2.21 -2.81 6.31
CA LEU A 74 2.89 -3.64 7.31
C LEU A 74 4.30 -3.12 7.62
N ARG A 75 5.02 -2.61 6.61
CA ARG A 75 6.34 -2.00 6.80
C ARG A 75 6.25 -0.62 7.46
N LEU A 76 5.18 0.13 7.22
CA LEU A 76 4.94 1.44 7.85
C LEU A 76 4.57 1.30 9.32
N THR A 77 3.73 0.31 9.65
CA THR A 77 3.36 0.00 11.05
C THR A 77 4.53 -0.55 11.87
N LEU A 78 5.46 -1.29 11.23
CA LEU A 78 6.71 -1.73 11.87
C LEU A 78 7.77 -0.62 11.96
N TYR A 79 7.63 0.48 11.19
CA TYR A 79 8.49 1.67 11.28
C TYR A 79 7.91 2.74 12.22
N GLU A 80 6.92 2.41 13.05
CA GLU A 80 6.58 3.23 14.21
C GLU A 80 7.79 3.17 15.17
N ASN A 81 8.69 4.15 15.03
CA ASN A 81 9.95 4.18 15.76
C ASN A 81 9.70 3.97 17.26
N PRO A 82 10.33 2.97 17.92
CA PRO A 82 10.16 2.72 19.35
C PRO A 82 10.37 3.98 20.21
N ARG A 83 11.25 4.89 19.75
CA ARG A 83 11.45 6.22 20.35
C ARG A 83 10.20 7.09 20.33
N SER A 84 9.45 7.15 19.23
CA SER A 84 8.25 7.97 19.15
C SER A 84 7.19 7.56 20.18
N ARG A 85 7.07 6.25 20.42
CA ARG A 85 6.16 5.67 21.42
C ARG A 85 6.63 5.99 22.84
N ILE A 86 7.94 5.94 23.10
CA ILE A 86 8.54 6.28 24.39
C ILE A 86 8.45 7.79 24.66
N ASN A 87 8.69 8.64 23.67
CA ASN A 87 8.56 10.09 23.77
C ASN A 87 7.12 10.50 24.08
N LYS A 88 6.13 9.98 23.35
CA LYS A 88 4.70 10.19 23.64
C LYS A 88 4.36 9.78 25.08
N ARG A 89 4.90 8.66 25.59
CA ARG A 89 4.71 8.24 26.98
C ARG A 89 5.41 9.18 27.97
N GLY A 90 6.63 9.62 27.67
CA GLY A 90 7.39 10.58 28.46
C GLY A 90 6.62 11.90 28.64
N GLU A 91 6.14 12.48 27.55
CA GLU A 91 5.32 13.70 27.56
C GLU A 91 4.09 13.56 28.47
N THR A 92 3.34 12.45 28.34
CA THR A 92 2.15 12.23 29.19
C THR A 92 2.48 12.08 30.68
N VAL A 93 3.65 11.54 31.02
CA VAL A 93 4.09 11.39 32.41
C VAL A 93 4.55 12.75 32.95
N ASP A 94 5.32 13.52 32.17
CA ASP A 94 5.79 14.85 32.57
C ASP A 94 4.64 15.84 32.75
N GLU A 95 3.62 15.80 31.90
CA GLU A 95 2.40 16.59 32.08
C GLU A 95 1.68 16.27 33.39
N LYS A 96 1.60 14.99 33.76
CA LYS A 96 0.98 14.56 35.03
C LYS A 96 1.79 15.03 36.24
N ILE A 97 3.12 14.94 36.17
CA ILE A 97 4.01 15.44 37.22
C ILE A 97 3.80 16.95 37.40
N LYS A 98 3.79 17.73 36.32
CA LYS A 98 3.54 19.19 36.36
C LYS A 98 2.19 19.54 37.00
N LYS A 99 1.13 18.79 36.69
CA LYS A 99 -0.19 19.00 37.31
C LYS A 99 -0.17 18.74 38.81
N LEU A 100 0.44 17.63 39.23
CA LEU A 100 0.58 17.28 40.65
C LEU A 100 1.46 18.29 41.42
N ASP A 101 2.50 18.84 40.77
CA ASP A 101 3.34 19.89 41.34
C ASP A 101 2.57 21.19 41.60
N ALA A 102 1.74 21.61 40.65
CA ALA A 102 0.88 22.76 40.83
C ALA A 102 -0.13 22.56 41.97
N GLU A 103 -0.68 21.34 42.12
CA GLU A 103 -1.55 20.99 43.24
C GLU A 103 -0.80 21.02 44.59
N LEU A 104 0.42 20.47 44.64
CA LEU A 104 1.24 20.49 45.84
C LEU A 104 1.59 21.92 46.29
N ALA A 105 1.90 22.82 45.35
CA ALA A 105 2.16 24.23 45.65
C ALA A 105 0.93 24.91 46.30
N ARG A 106 -0.28 24.60 45.81
CA ARG A 106 -1.54 25.10 46.43
C ARG A 106 -1.72 24.58 47.86
N TYR A 107 -1.45 23.30 48.08
CA TYR A 107 -1.52 22.73 49.43
C TYR A 107 -0.46 23.31 50.37
N GLU A 108 0.74 23.58 49.87
CA GLU A 108 1.80 24.23 50.65
C GLU A 108 1.39 25.64 51.11
N GLU A 109 0.83 26.45 50.21
CA GLU A 109 0.28 27.77 50.58
C GLU A 109 -0.85 27.67 51.59
N GLN A 110 -1.77 26.71 51.42
CA GLN A 110 -2.85 26.48 52.37
C GLN A 110 -2.29 26.11 53.75
N ILE A 111 -1.27 25.25 53.82
CA ILE A 111 -0.63 24.85 55.09
C ILE A 111 0.03 26.05 55.77
N LYS A 112 0.67 26.95 55.01
CA LYS A 112 1.29 28.18 55.52
C LYS A 112 0.26 29.17 56.09
N LYS A 113 -0.91 29.28 55.45
CA LYS A 113 -1.99 30.19 55.86
C LYS A 113 -2.84 29.63 57.02
N THR A 114 -2.93 28.32 57.15
CA THR A 114 -3.74 27.67 58.20
C THR A 114 -2.99 27.65 59.54
N ARG A 115 -3.66 28.06 60.63
CA ARG A 115 -3.14 27.93 62.01
C ARG A 115 -2.88 26.45 62.35
N PRO A 116 -1.82 26.12 63.11
CA PRO A 116 -1.58 24.74 63.55
C PRO A 116 -2.78 24.18 64.33
N GLY A 117 -3.27 23.03 63.88
CA GLY A 117 -4.43 22.33 64.44
C GLY A 117 -5.00 21.26 63.50
N PRO A 118 -6.14 20.64 63.86
CA PRO A 118 -6.73 19.51 63.12
C PRO A 118 -7.03 19.81 61.65
N ALA A 119 -7.40 21.06 61.34
CA ALA A 119 -7.63 21.52 59.97
C ALA A 119 -6.34 21.49 59.14
N GLN A 120 -5.20 21.88 59.72
CA GLN A 120 -3.90 21.86 59.04
C GLN A 120 -3.43 20.42 58.81
N GLU A 121 -3.64 19.52 59.77
CA GLU A 121 -3.33 18.09 59.61
C GLU A 121 -4.15 17.42 58.51
N ALA A 122 -5.42 17.78 58.37
CA ALA A 122 -6.27 17.29 57.27
C ALA A 122 -5.73 17.74 55.90
N VAL A 123 -5.25 18.98 55.77
CA VAL A 123 -4.64 19.48 54.53
C VAL A 123 -3.30 18.78 54.26
N LYS A 124 -2.46 18.58 55.29
CA LYS A 124 -1.21 17.79 55.17
C LYS A 124 -1.49 16.37 54.71
N ALA A 125 -2.51 15.69 55.27
CA ALA A 125 -2.87 14.34 54.86
C ALA A 125 -3.30 14.28 53.37
N ARG A 126 -4.00 15.30 52.87
CA ARG A 126 -4.34 15.42 51.44
C ARG A 126 -3.09 15.64 50.59
N ALA A 127 -2.21 16.56 51.01
CA ALA A 127 -0.94 16.83 50.33
C ALA A 127 -0.06 15.58 50.25
N MET A 128 0.01 14.77 51.31
CA MET A 128 0.78 13.52 51.33
C MET A 128 0.28 12.49 50.31
N ARG A 129 -1.02 12.43 50.03
CA ARG A 129 -1.58 11.54 48.99
C ARG A 129 -1.11 11.97 47.60
N VAL A 130 -1.17 13.27 47.31
CA VAL A 130 -0.69 13.85 46.04
C VAL A 130 0.81 13.65 45.89
N LEU A 131 1.58 13.84 46.97
CA LEU A 131 3.02 13.61 46.97
C LEU A 131 3.38 12.15 46.66
N LYS A 132 2.66 11.18 47.23
CA LYS A 132 2.85 9.76 46.92
C LYS A 132 2.56 9.46 45.44
N GLN A 133 1.50 10.07 44.90
CA GLN A 133 1.15 9.92 43.49
C GLN A 133 2.23 10.51 42.58
N LYS A 134 2.74 11.70 42.91
CA LYS A 134 3.87 12.33 42.19
C LYS A 134 5.09 11.41 42.17
N ARG A 135 5.51 10.89 43.33
CA ARG A 135 6.66 9.99 43.45
C ARG A 135 6.51 8.73 42.58
N THR A 136 5.28 8.24 42.41
CA THR A 136 5.01 7.10 41.53
C THR A 136 5.26 7.44 40.06
N TYR A 137 4.83 8.62 39.61
CA TYR A 137 5.07 9.09 38.24
C TYR A 137 6.53 9.46 37.98
N GLU A 138 7.23 10.02 38.97
CA GLU A 138 8.68 10.24 38.88
C GLU A 138 9.43 8.91 38.66
N GLY A 139 9.08 7.86 39.40
CA GLY A 139 9.65 6.52 39.17
C GLY A 139 9.33 5.96 37.78
N GLN A 140 8.13 6.22 37.24
CA GLN A 140 7.80 5.85 35.85
C GLN A 140 8.64 6.61 34.83
N ARG A 141 8.85 7.91 35.04
CA ARG A 141 9.71 8.74 34.20
C ARG A 141 11.16 8.24 34.21
N ASP A 142 11.67 7.91 35.39
CA ASP A 142 13.04 7.38 35.52
C ASP A 142 13.19 6.02 34.81
N MET A 143 12.15 5.18 34.83
CA MET A 143 12.12 3.94 34.04
C MET A 143 12.10 4.24 32.53
N LEU A 144 11.37 5.26 32.08
CA LEU A 144 11.37 5.68 30.67
C LEU A 144 12.74 6.22 30.25
N TYR A 145 13.44 6.98 31.10
CA TYR A 145 14.80 7.43 30.81
C TYR A 145 15.77 6.27 30.59
N ASN A 146 15.69 5.22 31.42
CA ASN A 146 16.49 4.01 31.22
C ASN A 146 16.14 3.29 29.91
N GLN A 147 14.86 3.27 29.50
CA GLN A 147 14.45 2.71 28.21
C GLN A 147 14.99 3.52 27.03
N THR A 148 14.94 4.85 27.11
CA THR A 148 15.52 5.75 26.11
C THR A 148 17.02 5.52 25.97
N PHE A 149 17.75 5.47 27.10
CA PHE A 149 19.20 5.21 27.08
C PHE A 149 19.56 3.85 26.44
N ASN A 150 18.80 2.80 26.74
CA ASN A 150 18.99 1.50 26.10
C ASN A 150 18.74 1.55 24.58
N LEU A 151 17.77 2.35 24.12
CA LEU A 151 17.51 2.54 22.69
C LEU A 151 18.59 3.38 21.99
N ASP A 152 19.17 4.35 22.68
CA ASP A 152 20.25 5.18 22.14
C ASP A 152 21.53 4.33 21.95
N GLN A 153 21.79 3.39 22.87
CA GLN A 153 22.87 2.41 22.68
C GLN A 153 22.63 1.46 21.50
N VAL A 154 21.39 0.98 21.32
CA VAL A 154 21.01 0.13 20.18
C VAL A 154 21.12 0.91 18.86
N GLU A 155 20.83 2.21 18.87
CA GLU A 155 21.03 3.08 17.70
C GLU A 155 22.48 3.15 17.29
N PHE A 156 23.35 3.46 18.25
CA PHE A 156 24.77 3.61 18.00
C PHE A 156 25.38 2.33 17.42
N ALA A 157 25.00 1.18 17.97
CA ALA A 157 25.38 -0.12 17.42
C ALA A 157 24.81 -0.33 16.00
N SER A 158 23.57 0.09 15.75
CA SER A 158 22.93 -0.02 14.43
C SER A 158 23.58 0.87 13.36
N GLU A 159 24.06 2.06 13.75
CA GLU A 159 24.80 2.97 12.88
C GLU A 159 26.16 2.37 12.52
N GLY A 160 26.89 1.85 13.50
CA GLY A 160 28.14 1.12 13.24
C GLY A 160 27.97 -0.08 12.30
N ILE A 161 26.85 -0.81 12.37
CA ILE A 161 26.53 -1.91 11.44
C ILE A 161 26.22 -1.39 10.03
N LYS A 162 25.51 -0.25 9.91
CA LYS A 162 25.24 0.37 8.60
C LYS A 162 26.53 0.84 7.94
N ASP A 163 27.41 1.48 8.71
CA ASP A 163 28.69 1.97 8.22
C ASP A 163 29.61 0.81 7.83
N ALA A 164 29.72 -0.23 8.67
CA ALA A 164 30.46 -1.45 8.33
C ALA A 164 29.92 -2.12 7.06
N LYS A 165 28.59 -2.17 6.89
CA LYS A 165 27.96 -2.71 5.68
C LYS A 165 28.27 -1.85 4.44
N GLN A 166 28.25 -0.53 4.56
CA GLN A 166 28.63 0.36 3.46
C GLN A 166 30.10 0.19 3.08
N THR A 167 31.01 0.12 4.06
CA THR A 167 32.44 -0.11 3.80
C THR A 167 32.68 -1.46 3.14
N MET A 168 32.04 -2.54 3.62
CA MET A 168 32.13 -3.86 2.97
C MET A 168 31.62 -3.83 1.52
N PHE A 169 30.50 -3.17 1.24
CA PHE A 169 30.00 -3.03 -0.13
C PHE A 169 30.91 -2.16 -1.00
N MET A 170 31.50 -1.10 -0.45
CA MET A 170 32.38 -0.20 -1.20
C MET A 170 33.77 -0.79 -1.44
N ASP A 171 34.29 -1.63 -0.54
CA ASP A 171 35.63 -2.23 -0.67
C ASP A 171 35.59 -3.55 -1.46
N SER A 172 34.52 -4.35 -1.34
CA SER A 172 34.44 -5.66 -2.01
C SER A 172 33.96 -5.61 -3.46
N VAL A 173 33.07 -4.67 -3.81
CA VAL A 173 32.47 -4.60 -5.15
C VAL A 173 33.47 -4.14 -6.22
N PRO A 174 34.33 -3.12 -6.00
CA PRO A 174 35.32 -2.71 -7.01
C PRO A 174 36.39 -3.77 -7.26
N LEU A 175 36.85 -4.48 -6.21
CA LEU A 175 37.83 -5.55 -6.33
C LEU A 175 37.28 -6.77 -7.10
N ALA A 176 36.05 -7.18 -6.80
CA ALA A 176 35.41 -8.29 -7.52
C ALA A 176 35.18 -7.97 -9.01
N ILE A 177 34.81 -6.72 -9.34
CA ILE A 177 34.66 -6.30 -10.75
C ILE A 177 36.03 -6.27 -11.45
N TRP A 178 37.07 -5.77 -10.80
CA TRP A 178 38.43 -5.72 -11.37
C TRP A 178 39.02 -7.12 -11.63
N GLU A 179 38.86 -8.07 -10.70
CA GLU A 179 39.34 -9.45 -10.88
C GLU A 179 38.62 -10.19 -12.02
N THR A 180 37.32 -9.92 -12.22
CA THR A 180 36.56 -10.50 -13.35
C THR A 180 36.94 -9.91 -14.71
N CYS A 181 37.29 -8.62 -14.77
CA CYS A 181 37.72 -7.97 -16.02
C CYS A 181 39.18 -8.28 -16.42
N THR A 182 40.02 -8.77 -15.49
CA THR A 182 41.43 -9.10 -15.78
C THR A 182 41.61 -10.56 -16.25
N SER A 183 40.54 -11.38 -16.19
CA SER A 183 40.56 -12.80 -16.55
C SER A 183 39.84 -13.13 -17.87
N ALA A 184 39.45 -12.12 -18.66
CA ALA A 184 38.83 -12.25 -19.98
C ALA A 184 39.73 -11.63 -21.06
#